data_AF-A0A9E3I8C2-F1
#
_entry.id   AF-A0A9E3I8C2-F1
#
_cell.length_a   1.000
_cell.length_b   1.000
_cell.length_c   1.000
_cell.angle_alpha   90.00
_cell.angle_beta   90.00
_cell.angle_gamma   90.00
#
_symmetry.space_group_name_H-M   'P 1'
#
loop_
_entity.id
_entity.type
_entity.pdbx_description
1 polymer ?
#
loop_
_entity_poly.entity_id
_entity_poly.type
_entity_poly.pdbx_seq_one_letter_code
_entity_poly.pdbx_strand_id
1 'polypeptide(L)'
;MKEQYQKPEDEISDLKHELENFLKEKERVRAIIGKIGGVPKFRTKLFNAIFIVIIAVSVAVSVIAGERLRLLMIEVATVTLSLKIIYLIHCQMRINHFKFWILSSIEWRINEMARNIKQQGKG
;
A
#
# COMPACT_ATOMS: atom_id res chain seq x y z
N MET A 1 23.33 -47.93 -10.06
CA MET A 1 22.13 -47.26 -10.59
C MET A 1 21.38 -46.39 -9.56
N LYS A 2 21.96 -46.10 -8.36
CA LYS A 2 21.31 -45.25 -7.33
C LYS A 2 21.83 -43.81 -7.27
N GLU A 3 23.06 -43.53 -7.73
CA GLU A 3 23.67 -42.20 -7.66
C GLU A 3 23.04 -41.14 -8.59
N GLN A 4 22.45 -41.54 -9.72
CA GLN A 4 21.94 -40.59 -10.72
C GLN A 4 20.55 -40.02 -10.37
N TYR A 5 19.81 -40.69 -9.48
CA TYR A 5 18.50 -40.23 -8.98
C TYR A 5 18.61 -39.35 -7.73
N GLN A 6 19.68 -39.51 -6.94
CA GLN A 6 19.94 -38.70 -5.75
C GLN A 6 20.16 -37.21 -6.12
N LYS A 7 20.93 -36.97 -7.17
CA LYS A 7 21.35 -35.62 -7.62
C LYS A 7 20.19 -34.69 -8.04
N PRO A 8 19.21 -35.10 -8.87
CA PRO A 8 18.06 -34.25 -9.19
C PRO A 8 17.09 -34.07 -8.01
N GLU A 9 16.98 -35.05 -7.11
CA GLU A 9 16.15 -34.91 -5.90
C GLU A 9 16.76 -33.91 -4.91
N ASP A 10 18.08 -33.93 -4.75
CA ASP A 10 18.83 -32.97 -3.95
C ASP A 10 18.75 -31.55 -4.55
N GLU A 11 18.90 -31.38 -5.88
CA GLU A 11 18.73 -30.08 -6.55
C GLU A 11 17.30 -29.53 -6.44
N ILE A 12 16.28 -30.38 -6.54
CA ILE A 12 14.87 -29.99 -6.35
C ILE A 12 14.60 -29.60 -4.89
N SER A 13 15.24 -30.29 -3.93
CA SER A 13 15.16 -29.97 -2.51
C SER A 13 15.80 -28.61 -2.22
N ASP A 14 16.98 -28.35 -2.77
CA ASP A 14 17.69 -27.07 -2.63
C ASP A 14 16.89 -25.91 -3.25
N LEU A 15 16.32 -26.10 -4.44
CA LEU A 15 15.44 -25.10 -5.08
C LEU A 15 14.20 -24.81 -4.24
N LYS A 16 13.61 -25.82 -3.60
CA LYS A 16 12.46 -25.63 -2.70
C LYS A 16 12.84 -24.82 -1.47
N HIS A 17 13.99 -25.11 -0.89
CA HIS A 17 14.49 -24.41 0.30
C HIS A 17 14.83 -22.93 -0.03
N GLU A 18 15.42 -22.66 -1.19
CA GLU A 18 15.61 -21.29 -1.67
C GLU A 18 14.28 -20.57 -1.89
N LEU A 19 13.31 -21.22 -2.54
CA LEU A 19 11.98 -20.64 -2.76
C LEU A 19 11.27 -20.28 -1.44
N GLU A 20 11.37 -21.14 -0.44
CA GLU A 20 10.81 -20.91 0.89
C GLU A 20 11.46 -19.70 1.58
N ASN A 21 12.78 -19.57 1.47
CA ASN A 21 13.51 -18.40 1.96
C ASN A 21 13.11 -17.12 1.23
N PHE A 22 12.94 -17.16 -0.10
CA PHE A 22 12.44 -16.04 -0.89
C PHE A 22 11.02 -15.62 -0.49
N LEU A 23 10.12 -16.58 -0.25
CA LEU A 23 8.76 -16.30 0.20
C LEU A 23 8.76 -15.63 1.58
N LYS A 24 9.63 -16.08 2.48
CA LYS A 24 9.79 -15.54 3.83
C LYS A 24 10.37 -14.12 3.83
N GLU A 25 11.35 -13.85 2.96
CA GLU A 25 11.88 -12.49 2.77
C GLU A 25 10.84 -11.57 2.12
N LYS A 26 10.10 -12.06 1.12
CA LYS A 26 9.01 -11.30 0.48
C LYS A 26 7.94 -10.92 1.50
N GLU A 27 7.61 -11.80 2.43
CA GLU A 27 6.63 -11.53 3.48
C GLU A 27 7.15 -10.54 4.52
N ARG A 28 8.43 -10.61 4.89
CA ARG A 28 9.09 -9.58 5.73
C ARG A 28 9.09 -8.22 5.06
N VAL A 29 9.45 -8.15 3.78
CA VAL A 29 9.43 -6.91 2.99
C VAL A 29 8.00 -6.38 2.94
N ARG A 30 6.99 -7.22 2.63
CA ARG A 30 5.58 -6.83 2.67
C ARG A 30 5.14 -6.30 4.04
N ALA A 31 5.59 -6.90 5.14
CA ALA A 31 5.26 -6.44 6.49
C ALA A 31 5.91 -5.09 6.83
N ILE A 32 7.15 -4.86 6.40
CA ILE A 32 7.86 -3.57 6.54
C ILE A 32 7.14 -2.49 5.70
N ILE A 33 6.77 -2.83 4.46
CA ILE A 33 5.97 -1.98 3.58
C ILE A 33 4.61 -1.66 4.22
N GLY A 34 3.94 -2.65 4.81
CA GLY A 34 2.67 -2.47 5.54
C GLY A 34 2.81 -1.60 6.79
N LYS A 35 3.98 -1.63 7.46
CA LYS A 35 4.32 -0.73 8.57
C LYS A 35 4.56 0.71 8.11
N ILE A 36 5.23 0.91 6.98
CA ILE A 36 5.54 2.24 6.43
C ILE A 36 4.30 2.87 5.78
N GLY A 37 3.50 2.06 5.08
CA GLY A 37 2.25 2.47 4.47
C GLY A 37 1.10 2.67 5.47
N GLY A 38 1.29 2.29 6.74
CA GLY A 38 0.28 2.34 7.77
C GLY A 38 -0.88 1.42 7.43
N VAL A 39 -0.83 0.17 7.91
CA VAL A 39 -2.00 -0.70 7.99
C VAL A 39 -3.17 0.13 8.53
N PRO A 40 -4.32 0.21 7.85
CA PRO A 40 -5.45 1.01 8.29
C PRO A 40 -5.89 0.49 9.66
N LYS A 41 -5.37 1.12 10.73
CA LYS A 41 -5.71 0.79 12.11
C LYS A 41 -7.20 1.03 12.31
N PHE A 42 -7.81 0.35 13.28
CA PHE A 42 -9.20 0.62 13.70
C PHE A 42 -9.56 2.11 13.82
N ARG A 43 -8.58 2.97 14.15
CA ARG A 43 -8.72 4.43 14.16
C ARG A 43 -9.10 5.07 12.82
N THR A 44 -8.64 4.56 11.67
CA THR A 44 -9.04 5.09 10.35
C THR A 44 -10.46 4.68 10.00
N LYS A 45 -10.86 3.44 10.32
CA LYS A 45 -12.26 3.00 10.21
C LYS A 45 -13.17 3.84 11.11
N LEU A 46 -12.76 4.12 12.34
CA LEU A 46 -13.49 4.98 13.27
C LEU A 46 -13.62 6.41 12.75
N PHE A 47 -12.54 7.00 12.23
CA PHE A 47 -12.57 8.32 11.61
C PHE A 47 -13.43 8.38 10.35
N ASN A 48 -13.56 7.29 9.60
CA ASN A 48 -14.45 7.21 8.46
C ASN A 48 -15.91 7.11 8.90
N ALA A 49 -16.20 6.28 9.90
CA ALA A 49 -17.54 6.14 10.48
C ALA A 49 -18.03 7.46 11.08
N ILE A 50 -17.20 8.17 11.85
CA ILE A 50 -17.51 9.50 12.39
C ILE A 50 -17.81 10.49 11.26
N PHE A 51 -17.07 10.41 10.15
CA PHE A 51 -17.29 11.29 9.00
C PHE A 51 -18.65 11.05 8.33
N ILE A 52 -19.03 9.79 8.15
CA ILE A 52 -20.34 9.41 7.61
C ILE A 52 -21.47 9.89 8.54
N VAL A 53 -21.30 9.73 9.85
CA VAL A 53 -22.28 10.21 10.85
C VAL A 53 -22.41 11.74 10.80
N ILE A 54 -21.30 12.48 10.70
CA ILE A 54 -21.32 13.94 10.57
C ILE A 54 -22.07 14.37 9.31
N ILE A 55 -21.81 13.74 8.17
CA ILE A 55 -22.52 14.04 6.92
C ILE A 55 -24.02 13.72 7.07
N ALA A 56 -24.37 12.56 7.61
CA ALA A 56 -25.75 12.14 7.79
C ALA A 56 -26.52 13.10 8.72
N VAL A 57 -25.92 13.51 9.84
CA VAL A 57 -26.49 14.50 10.76
C VAL A 57 -26.61 15.87 10.08
N SER A 58 -25.59 16.29 9.32
CA SER A 58 -25.63 17.56 8.61
C SER A 58 -26.76 17.62 7.58
N VAL A 59 -27.01 16.51 6.87
CA VAL A 59 -28.14 16.38 5.93
C VAL A 59 -29.47 16.36 6.67
N ALA A 60 -29.59 15.59 7.75
CA ALA A 60 -30.82 15.52 8.54
C ALA A 60 -31.21 16.88 9.14
N VAL A 61 -30.24 17.60 9.72
CA VAL A 61 -30.47 18.96 10.25
C VAL A 61 -30.80 19.94 9.14
N SER A 62 -30.19 19.83 7.96
CA SER A 62 -30.49 20.67 6.80
C SER A 62 -31.92 20.48 6.24
N VAL A 63 -32.50 19.29 6.40
CA VAL A 63 -33.89 19.00 6.01
C VAL A 63 -34.89 19.58 7.02
N ILE A 64 -34.53 19.60 8.32
CA ILE A 64 -35.41 20.06 9.41
C ILE A 64 -35.30 21.57 9.63
N ALA A 65 -34.10 22.14 9.45
CA ALA A 65 -33.83 23.55 9.67
C ALA A 65 -34.15 24.35 8.40
N GLY A 66 -35.00 25.38 8.52
CA GLY A 66 -35.48 26.18 7.38
C GLY A 66 -34.39 26.81 6.51
N GLU A 67 -34.78 27.40 5.38
CA GLU A 67 -33.91 27.79 4.26
C GLU A 67 -32.62 28.56 4.62
N ARG A 68 -32.64 29.42 5.65
CA ARG A 68 -31.45 30.16 6.09
C ARG A 68 -30.36 29.26 6.71
N LEU A 69 -30.77 28.27 7.51
CA LEU A 69 -29.85 27.35 8.18
C LEU A 69 -29.37 26.25 7.23
N ARG A 70 -30.19 25.90 6.24
CA ARG A 70 -29.84 24.95 5.19
C ARG A 70 -28.60 25.38 4.40
N LEU A 71 -28.49 26.66 4.03
CA LEU A 71 -27.31 27.18 3.32
C LEU A 71 -26.04 27.12 4.19
N LEU A 72 -26.11 27.57 5.45
CA LEU A 72 -24.99 27.49 6.39
C LEU A 72 -24.54 26.05 6.65
N MET A 73 -25.46 25.10 6.76
CA MET A 73 -25.13 23.68 6.97
C MET A 73 -24.43 23.07 5.74
N ILE A 74 -24.81 23.48 4.53
CA ILE A 74 -24.14 23.04 3.30
C ILE A 74 -22.71 23.58 3.23
N GLU A 75 -22.49 24.84 3.61
CA GLU A 75 -21.14 25.42 3.68
C GLU A 75 -20.26 24.68 4.68
N VAL A 76 -20.76 24.44 5.90
CA VAL A 76 -20.03 23.70 6.94
C VAL A 76 -19.71 22.27 6.50
N ALA A 77 -20.67 21.58 5.86
CA ALA A 77 -20.46 20.25 5.30
C ALA A 77 -19.37 20.25 4.22
N THR A 78 -19.38 21.25 3.34
CA THR A 78 -18.42 21.41 2.24
C THR A 78 -17.00 21.70 2.76
N VAL A 79 -16.87 22.56 3.77
CA VAL A 79 -15.57 22.85 4.41
C VAL A 79 -15.03 21.60 5.11
N THR A 80 -15.89 20.88 5.83
CA THR A 80 -15.51 19.63 6.52
C THR A 80 -15.07 18.55 5.54
N LEU A 81 -15.76 18.43 4.40
CA LEU A 81 -15.39 17.53 3.29
C LEU A 81 -14.03 17.91 2.69
N SER A 82 -13.82 19.19 2.42
CA SER A 82 -12.54 19.72 1.90
C SER A 82 -11.37 19.35 2.81
N LEU A 83 -11.51 19.59 4.12
CA LEU A 83 -10.48 19.26 5.12
C LEU A 83 -10.18 17.75 5.18
N LYS A 84 -11.21 16.90 5.06
CA LYS A 84 -11.04 15.44 5.02
C LYS A 84 -10.26 14.99 3.78
N ILE A 85 -10.55 15.58 2.62
CA ILE A 85 -9.84 15.27 1.38
C ILE A 85 -8.37 15.66 1.51
N ILE A 86 -8.08 16.87 2.02
CA ILE A 86 -6.70 17.32 2.27
C ILE A 86 -5.97 16.36 3.23
N TYR A 87 -6.63 15.94 4.31
CA TYR A 87 -6.08 14.97 5.25
C TYR A 87 -5.78 13.60 4.59
N LEU A 88 -6.69 13.11 3.74
CA LEU A 88 -6.50 11.86 2.99
C LEU A 88 -5.31 11.95 2.02
N ILE A 89 -5.20 13.07 1.30
CA ILE A 89 -4.07 13.33 0.38
C ILE A 89 -2.76 13.36 1.16
N HIS A 90 -2.71 14.09 2.29
CA HIS A 90 -1.54 14.14 3.16
C HIS A 90 -1.14 12.76 3.68
N CYS A 91 -2.11 11.92 4.03
CA CYS A 91 -1.85 10.56 4.47
C CYS A 91 -1.33 9.66 3.31
N GLN A 92 -1.83 9.86 2.09
CA GLN A 92 -1.38 9.12 0.89
C GLN A 92 0.01 9.51 0.40
N MET A 93 0.47 10.76 0.61
CA MET A 93 1.78 11.23 0.13
C MET A 93 2.95 10.35 0.58
N ARG A 94 2.96 9.89 1.85
CA ARG A 94 4.03 8.98 2.34
C ARG A 94 4.02 7.63 1.63
N ILE A 95 2.84 7.09 1.32
CA ILE A 95 2.70 5.83 0.60
C ILE A 95 3.17 5.99 -0.84
N ASN A 96 2.82 7.09 -1.50
CA ASN A 96 3.26 7.36 -2.87
C ASN A 96 4.77 7.53 -2.98
N HIS A 97 5.39 8.29 -2.06
CA HIS A 97 6.84 8.41 -2.02
C HIS A 97 7.51 7.04 -1.82
N PHE A 98 6.95 6.21 -0.94
CA PHE A 98 7.45 4.86 -0.72
C PHE A 98 7.29 3.95 -1.95
N LYS A 99 6.13 4.00 -2.63
CA LYS A 99 5.90 3.30 -3.90
C LYS A 99 6.88 3.74 -4.99
N PHE A 100 7.18 5.03 -5.06
CA PHE A 100 8.16 5.56 -6.00
C PHE A 100 9.56 5.03 -5.68
N TRP A 101 9.98 5.10 -4.42
CA TRP A 101 11.28 4.60 -3.98
C TRP A 101 11.49 3.10 -4.26
N ILE A 102 10.47 2.27 -4.03
CA ILE A 102 10.56 0.83 -4.33
C ILE A 102 10.70 0.57 -5.83
N LEU A 103 9.95 1.31 -6.66
CA LEU A 103 9.96 1.15 -8.11
C LEU A 103 11.33 1.52 -8.68
N SER A 104 11.90 2.65 -8.25
CA SER A 104 13.25 3.07 -8.65
C SER A 104 14.34 2.07 -8.22
N SER A 105 14.20 1.46 -7.04
CA SER A 105 15.13 0.43 -6.57
C SER A 105 15.07 -0.85 -7.43
N ILE A 106 13.86 -1.28 -7.82
CA ILE A 106 13.66 -2.41 -8.72
C ILE A 106 14.20 -2.12 -10.11
N GLU A 107 13.89 -0.94 -10.66
CA GLU A 107 14.37 -0.50 -11.97
C GLU A 107 15.90 -0.48 -12.05
N TRP A 108 16.56 0.07 -11.02
CA TRP A 108 18.01 0.08 -10.92
C TRP A 108 18.61 -1.33 -10.90
N ARG A 109 18.03 -2.23 -10.10
CA ARG A 109 18.52 -3.61 -9.96
C ARG A 109 18.30 -4.45 -11.21
N ILE A 110 17.17 -4.29 -11.90
CA ILE A 110 16.92 -4.93 -13.21
C ILE A 110 17.94 -4.44 -14.24
N ASN A 111 18.21 -3.14 -14.27
CA ASN A 111 19.19 -2.56 -15.19
C ASN A 111 20.62 -3.09 -14.93
N GLU A 112 20.99 -3.27 -13.66
CA GLU A 112 22.27 -3.88 -13.28
C GLU A 112 22.36 -5.35 -13.74
N MET A 113 21.32 -6.16 -13.50
CA MET A 113 21.28 -7.55 -13.98
C MET A 113 21.37 -7.61 -15.51
N ALA A 114 20.68 -6.74 -16.23
CA ALA A 114 20.75 -6.66 -17.69
C ALA A 114 22.16 -6.32 -18.19
N ARG A 115 22.88 -5.42 -17.50
CA ARG A 115 24.30 -5.11 -17.80
C ARG A 115 25.22 -6.30 -17.55
N ASN A 116 25.03 -7.00 -16.43
CA ASN A 116 25.85 -8.16 -16.07
C ASN A 116 25.67 -9.31 -17.08
N ILE A 117 24.44 -9.58 -17.52
CA ILE A 117 24.15 -10.58 -18.56
C ILE A 117 24.81 -10.20 -19.89
N LYS A 118 24.75 -8.91 -20.28
CA LYS A 118 25.37 -8.41 -21.52
C LYS A 118 26.90 -8.48 -21.48
N GLN A 119 27.52 -8.38 -20.31
CA GLN A 119 28.97 -8.55 -20.14
C GLN A 119 29.38 -10.03 -20.18
N GLN A 120 28.58 -10.92 -19.58
CA GLN A 120 28.84 -12.36 -19.63
C GLN A 120 28.62 -12.96 -21.03
N GLY A 121 27.68 -12.45 -21.82
CA GLY A 121 27.45 -12.89 -23.21
C GLY A 121 28.44 -12.33 -24.25
N LYS A 122 29.47 -11.58 -23.83
CA LYS A 122 30.55 -11.07 -24.69
C LYS A 122 31.92 -11.71 -24.38
N GLY A 123 31.96 -12.73 -23.52
CA GLY A 123 33.12 -13.58 -23.26
C GLY A 123 33.08 -14.86 -24.07
#